data_AF-A0A1A6AVN6-F1
#
_entry.id   AF-A0A1A6AVN6-F1
#
_cell.length_a   1.000
_cell.length_b   1.000
_cell.length_c   1.000
_cell.angle_alpha   90.00
_cell.angle_beta   90.00
_cell.angle_gamma   90.00
#
_symmetry.space_group_name_H-M   'P 1'
#
loop_
_entity.id
_entity.type
_entity.pdbx_description
1 polymer ?
#
loop_
_entity_poly.entity_id
_entity_poly.type
_entity_poly.pdbx_seq_one_letter_code
_entity_poly.pdbx_strand_id
1 'polypeptide(L)'
;MITLFNEYKDAGKISEALMVGRNMVNQDHGDVEKFSTYLELLLSLAERLPSLDERKQFVGQANVTLAFFEENADLNVELVEKINTYKNRIDEISSKLITEENERTSKALKGIEASNNKFIKELYQAKQVLSKANSQEEVDKVLVEISQIDAKIEHDYLTDEQKTHYDQINKECTACISDKMRKMEHKSNVAYNKKAVESYNKAFKMFKNDEEKYKNQTQLFSLVSSTLFAYDAARLFNETLIYYNHVYSYIFGKLDDDGKLALTRFSIECERKLR
;
A
#
# COMPACT_ATOMS: atom_id res chain seq x y z
N MET A 1 -22.02 -28.92 -49.64
CA MET A 1 -21.56 -28.26 -48.39
C MET A 1 -20.17 -27.65 -48.54
N ILE A 2 -19.19 -28.35 -49.12
CA ILE A 2 -17.82 -27.79 -49.31
C ILE A 2 -17.80 -26.49 -50.14
N THR A 3 -18.65 -26.37 -51.16
CA THR A 3 -18.80 -25.15 -51.96
C THR A 3 -19.25 -23.97 -51.09
N LEU A 4 -20.28 -24.17 -50.26
CA LEU A 4 -20.80 -23.14 -49.35
C LEU A 4 -19.79 -22.75 -48.27
N PHE A 5 -19.00 -23.73 -47.78
CA PHE A 5 -17.89 -23.47 -46.86
C PHE A 5 -16.85 -22.54 -47.50
N ASN A 6 -16.41 -22.85 -48.72
CA ASN A 6 -15.40 -22.06 -49.44
C ASN A 6 -15.93 -20.66 -49.77
N GLU A 7 -17.19 -20.53 -50.20
CA GLU A 7 -17.82 -19.23 -50.43
C GLU A 7 -17.79 -18.33 -49.19
N TYR A 8 -18.13 -18.87 -48.01
CA TYR A 8 -18.07 -18.10 -46.76
C TYR A 8 -16.63 -17.80 -46.32
N LYS A 9 -15.72 -18.76 -46.46
CA LYS A 9 -14.30 -18.58 -46.14
C LYS A 9 -13.68 -17.47 -46.98
N ASP A 10 -13.88 -17.51 -48.30
CA ASP A 10 -13.28 -16.57 -49.25
C ASP A 10 -13.91 -15.18 -49.16
N ALA A 11 -15.19 -15.10 -48.76
CA ALA A 11 -15.86 -13.84 -48.45
C ALA A 11 -15.49 -13.26 -47.07
N GLY A 12 -14.61 -13.91 -46.30
CA GLY A 12 -14.23 -13.47 -44.95
C GLY A 12 -15.29 -13.68 -43.87
N LYS A 13 -16.36 -14.43 -44.17
CA LYS A 13 -17.44 -14.79 -43.24
C LYS A 13 -17.03 -16.01 -42.41
N ILE A 14 -16.02 -15.81 -41.55
CA ILE A 14 -15.35 -16.89 -40.83
C ILE A 14 -16.29 -17.63 -39.87
N SER A 15 -17.21 -16.94 -39.19
CA SER A 15 -18.14 -17.60 -38.26
C SER A 15 -19.08 -18.56 -38.99
N GLU A 16 -19.61 -18.13 -40.14
CA GLU A 16 -20.48 -18.92 -41.00
C GLU A 16 -19.71 -20.07 -41.66
N ALA A 17 -18.47 -19.84 -42.09
CA ALA A 17 -17.58 -20.89 -42.59
C ALA A 17 -17.31 -21.95 -41.51
N LEU A 18 -17.03 -21.55 -40.26
CA LEU A 18 -16.82 -22.48 -39.14
C LEU A 18 -18.07 -23.30 -38.84
N MET A 19 -19.25 -22.67 -38.85
CA MET A 19 -20.53 -23.36 -38.64
C MET A 19 -20.78 -24.42 -39.73
N VAL A 20 -20.63 -24.04 -41.00
CA VAL A 20 -20.81 -24.96 -42.14
C VAL A 20 -19.76 -26.06 -42.12
N GLY A 21 -18.50 -25.72 -41.83
CA GLY A 21 -17.38 -26.66 -41.77
C GLY A 21 -17.57 -27.72 -40.69
N ARG A 22 -17.99 -27.31 -39.49
CA ARG A 22 -18.32 -28.24 -38.39
C ARG A 22 -19.47 -29.17 -38.75
N ASN A 23 -20.55 -28.62 -39.33
CA ASN A 23 -21.69 -29.44 -39.75
C ASN A 23 -21.30 -30.44 -40.84
N MET A 24 -20.48 -30.01 -41.79
CA MET A 24 -19.97 -30.81 -42.90
C MET A 24 -19.15 -32.01 -42.41
N VAL A 25 -18.23 -31.82 -41.47
CA VAL A 25 -17.42 -32.93 -40.90
C VAL A 25 -18.28 -33.88 -40.06
N ASN A 26 -19.29 -33.38 -39.35
CA ASN A 26 -20.17 -34.23 -38.55
C ASN A 26 -21.10 -35.11 -39.39
N GLN A 27 -21.56 -34.63 -40.56
CA GLN A 27 -22.46 -35.40 -41.42
C GLN A 27 -21.72 -36.47 -42.24
N ASP A 28 -20.50 -36.17 -42.69
CA ASP A 28 -19.69 -37.05 -43.53
C ASP A 28 -18.35 -37.38 -42.85
N HIS A 29 -18.41 -38.11 -41.74
CA HIS A 29 -17.29 -38.33 -40.81
C HIS A 29 -16.06 -39.07 -41.38
N GLY A 30 -16.20 -39.79 -42.48
CA GLY A 30 -15.09 -40.46 -43.18
C GLY A 30 -14.52 -39.68 -44.38
N ASP A 31 -15.08 -38.52 -44.72
CA ASP A 31 -14.67 -37.73 -45.90
C ASP A 31 -13.41 -36.92 -45.60
N VAL A 32 -12.29 -37.43 -46.10
CA VAL A 32 -10.94 -36.86 -45.91
C VAL A 32 -10.85 -35.42 -46.44
N GLU A 33 -11.52 -35.10 -47.55
CA GLU A 33 -11.43 -33.78 -48.19
C GLU A 33 -12.14 -32.72 -47.34
N LYS A 34 -13.35 -33.05 -46.88
CA LYS A 34 -14.15 -32.17 -46.00
C LYS A 34 -13.45 -31.95 -44.67
N PHE A 35 -12.95 -33.03 -44.07
CA PHE A 35 -12.16 -32.98 -42.85
C PHE A 35 -10.93 -32.09 -43.00
N SER A 36 -10.09 -32.36 -44.00
CA SER A 36 -8.84 -31.61 -44.22
C SER A 36 -9.13 -30.12 -44.43
N THR A 37 -10.14 -29.81 -45.24
CA THR A 37 -10.50 -28.42 -45.57
C THR A 37 -10.94 -27.61 -44.35
N TYR A 38 -11.74 -28.22 -43.47
CA TYR A 38 -12.18 -27.60 -42.23
C TYR A 38 -11.02 -27.49 -41.22
N LEU A 39 -10.24 -28.56 -41.04
CA LEU A 39 -9.11 -28.56 -40.12
C LEU A 39 -8.05 -27.52 -40.52
N GLU A 40 -7.75 -27.38 -41.81
CA GLU A 40 -6.83 -26.36 -42.33
C GLU A 40 -7.28 -24.93 -41.99
N LEU A 41 -8.59 -24.66 -42.04
CA LEU A 41 -9.11 -23.36 -41.61
C LEU A 41 -8.84 -23.14 -40.11
N LEU A 42 -9.15 -24.11 -39.25
CA LEU A 42 -8.90 -24.04 -37.81
C LEU A 42 -7.41 -23.79 -37.49
N LEU A 43 -6.52 -24.53 -38.15
CA LEU A 43 -5.07 -24.38 -37.97
C LEU A 43 -4.59 -23.02 -38.47
N SER A 44 -5.13 -22.51 -39.58
CA SER A 44 -4.77 -21.17 -40.07
C SER A 44 -5.18 -20.05 -39.10
N LEU A 45 -6.33 -20.19 -38.44
CA LEU A 45 -6.82 -19.23 -37.43
C LEU A 45 -5.97 -19.32 -36.16
N ALA A 46 -5.64 -20.54 -35.72
CA ALA A 46 -4.73 -20.78 -34.62
C ALA A 46 -3.32 -20.20 -34.84
N GLU A 47 -2.86 -20.13 -36.09
CA GLU A 47 -1.55 -19.56 -36.42
C GLU A 47 -1.56 -18.03 -36.51
N ARG A 48 -2.62 -17.41 -37.04
CA ARG A 48 -2.58 -16.03 -37.55
C ARG A 48 -3.37 -15.00 -36.76
N LEU A 49 -4.31 -15.42 -35.91
CA LEU A 49 -5.11 -14.46 -35.15
C LEU A 49 -4.24 -13.67 -34.15
N PRO A 50 -4.57 -12.40 -33.85
CA PRO A 50 -3.78 -11.59 -32.93
C PRO A 50 -3.98 -12.00 -31.45
N SER A 51 -5.17 -12.50 -31.11
CA SER A 51 -5.50 -12.90 -29.74
C SER A 51 -4.95 -14.29 -29.42
N LEU A 52 -4.15 -14.38 -28.36
CA LEU A 52 -3.58 -15.65 -27.90
C LEU A 52 -4.68 -16.63 -27.44
N ASP A 53 -5.72 -16.12 -26.78
CA ASP A 53 -6.82 -16.94 -26.27
C ASP A 53 -7.66 -17.52 -27.41
N GLU A 54 -7.95 -16.73 -28.44
CA GLU A 54 -8.65 -17.22 -29.63
C GLU A 54 -7.84 -18.29 -30.35
N ARG A 55 -6.52 -18.08 -30.52
CA ARG A 55 -5.64 -19.08 -31.13
C ARG A 55 -5.66 -20.40 -30.37
N LYS A 56 -5.58 -20.36 -29.03
CA LYS A 56 -5.69 -21.54 -28.17
C LYS A 56 -7.03 -22.25 -28.32
N GLN A 57 -8.13 -21.51 -28.40
CA GLN A 57 -9.45 -22.08 -28.66
C GLN A 57 -9.50 -22.82 -30.00
N PHE A 58 -8.93 -22.24 -31.06
CA PHE A 58 -8.90 -22.88 -32.38
C PHE A 58 -7.98 -24.11 -32.42
N VAL A 59 -6.85 -24.11 -31.72
CA VAL A 59 -6.04 -25.32 -31.51
C VAL A 59 -6.85 -26.40 -30.78
N GLY A 60 -7.59 -26.04 -29.73
CA GLY A 60 -8.48 -26.97 -29.03
C GLY A 60 -9.55 -27.55 -29.93
N GLN A 61 -10.19 -26.72 -30.76
CA GLN A 61 -11.18 -27.19 -31.76
C GLN A 61 -10.54 -28.09 -32.83
N ALA A 62 -9.32 -27.78 -33.28
CA ALA A 62 -8.58 -28.60 -34.22
C ALA A 62 -8.27 -29.99 -33.64
N ASN A 63 -7.84 -30.06 -32.37
CA ASN A 63 -7.64 -31.31 -31.64
C ASN A 63 -8.91 -32.15 -31.54
N VAL A 64 -10.04 -31.52 -31.15
CA VAL A 64 -11.33 -32.21 -31.08
C VAL A 64 -11.77 -32.74 -32.45
N THR A 65 -11.58 -31.94 -33.49
CA THR A 65 -11.94 -32.31 -34.86
C THR A 65 -11.09 -33.47 -35.38
N LEU A 66 -9.78 -33.46 -35.10
CA LEU A 66 -8.85 -34.52 -35.47
C LEU A 66 -9.15 -35.83 -34.72
N ALA A 67 -9.42 -35.76 -33.41
CA ALA A 67 -9.81 -36.93 -32.62
C ALA A 67 -11.13 -37.53 -33.12
N PHE A 68 -12.13 -36.69 -33.39
CA PHE A 68 -13.40 -37.14 -33.96
C PHE A 68 -13.19 -37.86 -35.30
N PHE A 69 -12.35 -37.33 -36.18
CA PHE A 69 -12.07 -37.97 -37.45
C PHE A 69 -11.30 -39.30 -37.28
N GLU A 70 -10.31 -39.34 -36.39
CA GLU A 70 -9.55 -40.56 -36.06
C GLU A 70 -10.44 -41.69 -35.53
N GLU A 71 -11.46 -41.36 -34.74
CA GLU A 71 -12.40 -42.34 -34.17
C GLU A 71 -13.41 -42.89 -35.18
N ASN A 72 -13.71 -42.15 -36.25
CA ASN A 72 -14.82 -42.47 -37.17
C ASN A 72 -14.38 -42.81 -38.60
N ALA A 73 -13.12 -42.61 -38.97
CA ALA A 73 -12.62 -42.90 -40.31
C ALA A 73 -12.15 -44.36 -40.48
N ASP A 74 -12.36 -44.94 -41.66
CA ASP A 74 -11.80 -46.23 -42.04
C ASP A 74 -10.29 -46.10 -42.28
N LEU A 75 -9.49 -46.44 -41.26
CA LEU A 75 -8.05 -46.22 -41.26
C LEU A 75 -7.31 -47.10 -42.28
N ASN A 76 -6.43 -46.45 -43.05
CA ASN A 76 -5.42 -47.09 -43.88
C ASN A 76 -4.06 -46.40 -43.65
N VAL A 77 -2.99 -46.96 -44.23
CA VAL A 77 -1.62 -46.46 -44.01
C VAL A 77 -1.46 -44.99 -44.38
N GLU A 78 -1.97 -44.57 -45.55
CA GLU A 78 -1.88 -43.19 -46.03
C GLU A 78 -2.65 -42.22 -45.12
N LEU A 79 -3.82 -42.62 -44.65
CA LEU A 79 -4.64 -41.79 -43.77
C LEU A 79 -4.01 -41.63 -42.39
N VAL A 80 -3.38 -42.68 -41.86
CA VAL A 80 -2.63 -42.62 -40.60
C VAL A 80 -1.44 -41.66 -40.73
N GLU A 81 -0.70 -41.69 -41.83
CA GLU A 81 0.39 -40.73 -42.09
C GLU A 81 -0.13 -39.28 -42.15
N LYS A 82 -1.28 -39.06 -42.80
CA LYS A 82 -1.91 -37.73 -42.87
C LYS A 82 -2.41 -37.25 -41.51
N ILE A 83 -3.04 -38.12 -40.71
CA ILE A 83 -3.44 -37.82 -39.33
C ILE A 83 -2.21 -37.44 -38.50
N ASN A 84 -1.12 -38.20 -38.59
CA ASN A 84 0.12 -37.89 -37.87
C ASN A 84 0.72 -36.55 -38.29
N THR A 85 0.63 -36.18 -39.57
CA THR A 85 1.04 -34.86 -40.06
C THR A 85 0.24 -33.73 -39.38
N TYR A 86 -1.07 -33.91 -39.25
CA TYR A 86 -1.92 -32.96 -38.54
C TYR A 86 -1.67 -32.93 -37.03
N LYS A 87 -1.46 -34.08 -36.38
CA LYS A 87 -1.07 -34.16 -34.97
C LYS A 87 0.21 -33.37 -34.71
N ASN A 88 1.26 -33.63 -35.50
CA ASN A 88 2.53 -32.92 -35.40
C ASN A 88 2.35 -31.41 -35.57
N ARG A 89 1.56 -30.98 -36.56
CA ARG A 89 1.30 -29.54 -36.77
C ARG A 89 0.56 -28.91 -35.61
N ILE A 90 -0.44 -29.60 -35.03
CA ILE A 90 -1.14 -29.12 -33.85
C ILE A 90 -0.19 -29.01 -32.65
N ASP A 91 0.68 -30.01 -32.44
CA ASP A 91 1.66 -30.01 -31.36
C ASP A 91 2.68 -28.87 -31.51
N GLU A 92 3.14 -28.60 -32.73
CA GLU A 92 4.02 -27.47 -33.04
C GLU A 92 3.34 -26.12 -32.74
N ILE A 93 2.09 -25.93 -33.17
CA ILE A 93 1.34 -24.71 -32.89
C ILE A 93 1.13 -24.57 -31.38
N SER A 94 0.69 -25.64 -30.71
CA SER A 94 0.45 -25.66 -29.26
C SER A 94 1.70 -25.28 -28.48
N SER A 95 2.85 -25.87 -28.84
CA SER A 95 4.14 -25.58 -28.21
C SER A 95 4.53 -24.11 -28.39
N LYS A 96 4.37 -23.54 -29.60
CA LYS A 96 4.62 -22.12 -29.86
C LYS A 96 3.73 -21.21 -29.00
N LEU A 97 2.44 -21.54 -28.86
CA LEU A 97 1.51 -20.77 -28.04
C LEU A 97 1.89 -20.81 -26.55
N ILE A 98 2.32 -21.96 -26.04
CA ILE A 98 2.79 -22.11 -24.65
C ILE A 98 4.06 -21.29 -24.43
N THR A 99 5.02 -21.34 -25.35
CA THR A 99 6.23 -20.51 -25.28
C THR A 99 5.89 -19.02 -25.28
N GLU A 100 5.01 -18.58 -26.18
CA GLU A 100 4.57 -17.18 -26.26
C GLU A 100 3.87 -16.72 -24.98
N GLU A 101 3.00 -17.55 -24.39
CA GLU A 101 2.35 -17.25 -23.10
C GLU A 101 3.36 -17.12 -21.95
N ASN A 102 4.31 -18.04 -21.88
CA ASN A 102 5.35 -18.04 -20.86
C ASN A 102 6.24 -16.80 -21.01
N GLU A 103 6.57 -16.39 -22.23
CA GLU A 103 7.32 -15.16 -22.50
C GLU A 103 6.55 -13.91 -22.09
N ARG A 104 5.24 -13.83 -22.41
CA ARG A 104 4.38 -12.72 -21.99
C ARG A 104 4.31 -12.62 -20.47
N THR A 105 4.09 -13.75 -19.80
CA THR A 105 4.03 -13.84 -18.33
C THR A 105 5.36 -13.45 -17.70
N SER A 106 6.47 -13.99 -18.21
CA SER A 106 7.82 -13.66 -17.71
C SER A 106 8.14 -12.17 -17.89
N LYS A 107 7.76 -11.58 -19.02
CA LYS A 107 7.95 -10.14 -19.28
C LYS A 107 7.10 -9.28 -18.34
N ALA A 108 5.86 -9.69 -18.07
CA ALA A 108 5.00 -9.00 -17.11
C ALA A 108 5.61 -9.06 -15.70
N LEU A 109 6.06 -10.23 -15.24
CA LEU A 109 6.71 -10.40 -13.94
C LEU A 109 7.99 -9.56 -13.81
N LYS A 110 8.83 -9.52 -14.84
CA LYS A 110 10.02 -8.64 -14.86
C LYS A 110 9.64 -7.16 -14.79
N GLY A 111 8.52 -6.77 -15.41
CA GLY A 111 7.98 -5.41 -15.32
C GLY A 111 7.52 -5.06 -13.90
N ILE A 112 6.85 -5.99 -13.23
CA ILE A 112 6.45 -5.86 -11.83
C ILE A 112 7.68 -5.75 -10.94
N GLU A 113 8.65 -6.65 -11.10
CA GLU A 113 9.90 -6.65 -10.34
C GLU A 113 10.65 -5.31 -10.49
N ALA A 114 10.78 -4.80 -11.71
CA ALA A 114 11.42 -3.49 -11.96
C ALA A 114 10.65 -2.33 -11.32
N SER A 115 9.32 -2.38 -11.32
CA SER A 115 8.47 -1.37 -10.68
C SER A 115 8.59 -1.43 -9.15
N ASN A 116 8.56 -2.61 -8.56
CA ASN A 116 8.78 -2.82 -7.13
C ASN A 116 10.16 -2.31 -6.70
N ASN A 117 11.23 -2.59 -7.46
CA ASN A 117 12.56 -2.06 -7.19
C ASN A 117 12.58 -0.52 -7.16
N LYS A 118 11.85 0.12 -8.07
CA LYS A 118 11.71 1.58 -8.09
C LYS A 118 10.98 2.09 -6.84
N PHE A 119 9.84 1.50 -6.49
CA PHE A 119 9.05 1.94 -5.33
C PHE A 119 9.75 1.68 -4.00
N ILE A 120 10.47 0.56 -3.85
CA ILE A 120 11.28 0.30 -2.65
C ILE A 120 12.39 1.35 -2.51
N LYS A 121 13.00 1.77 -3.61
CA LYS A 121 13.99 2.86 -3.61
C LYS A 121 13.35 4.21 -3.23
N GLU A 122 12.14 4.49 -3.71
CA GLU A 122 11.38 5.69 -3.32
C GLU A 122 11.01 5.65 -1.82
N LEU A 123 10.59 4.50 -1.28
CA LEU A 123 10.35 4.32 0.16
C LEU A 123 11.60 4.61 0.98
N TYR A 124 12.76 4.12 0.54
CA TYR A 124 14.03 4.40 1.20
C TYR A 124 14.34 5.91 1.22
N GLN A 125 14.08 6.61 0.11
CA GLN A 125 14.26 8.07 0.04
C GLN A 125 13.29 8.80 0.97
N ALA A 126 12.01 8.43 0.98
CA ALA A 126 11.02 8.99 1.88
C ALA A 126 11.41 8.78 3.36
N LYS A 127 11.95 7.61 3.71
CA LYS A 127 12.52 7.34 5.03
C LYS A 127 13.68 8.27 5.38
N GLN A 128 14.55 8.60 4.42
CA GLN A 128 15.61 9.58 4.67
C GLN A 128 15.05 10.98 4.91
N VAL A 129 14.00 11.38 4.19
CA VAL A 129 13.30 12.66 4.43
C VAL A 129 12.67 12.66 5.83
N LEU A 130 11.98 11.57 6.21
CA LEU A 130 11.38 11.40 7.53
C LEU A 130 12.41 11.59 8.65
N SER A 131 13.61 11.01 8.49
CA SER A 131 14.70 11.15 9.45
C SER A 131 15.17 12.61 9.66
N LYS A 132 14.97 13.47 8.67
CA LYS A 132 15.38 14.88 8.68
C LYS A 132 14.27 15.84 9.12
N ALA A 133 13.01 15.40 9.10
CA ALA A 133 11.85 16.21 9.49
C ALA A 133 11.93 16.71 10.95
N ASN A 134 11.64 17.97 11.19
CA ASN A 134 11.78 18.62 12.51
C ASN A 134 10.48 19.23 13.05
N SER A 135 9.39 19.12 12.29
CA SER A 135 8.06 19.54 12.69
C SER A 135 7.05 18.39 12.50
N GLN A 136 5.95 18.46 13.24
CA GLN A 136 4.86 17.47 13.11
C GLN A 136 4.30 17.48 11.69
N GLU A 137 4.09 18.66 11.10
CA GLU A 137 3.57 18.81 9.74
C GLU A 137 4.48 18.18 8.68
N GLU A 138 5.80 18.31 8.82
CA GLU A 138 6.76 17.64 7.93
C GLU A 138 6.70 16.12 8.08
N VAL A 139 6.61 15.60 9.31
CA VAL A 139 6.46 14.17 9.56
C VAL A 139 5.17 13.65 8.93
N ASP A 140 4.04 14.28 9.18
CA ASP A 140 2.74 13.86 8.67
C ASP A 140 2.72 13.83 7.13
N LYS A 141 3.31 14.84 6.46
CA LYS A 141 3.44 14.87 5.00
C LYS A 141 4.23 13.67 4.47
N VAL A 142 5.36 13.34 5.10
CA VAL A 142 6.19 12.21 4.67
C VAL A 142 5.50 10.87 4.96
N LEU A 143 4.73 10.76 6.04
CA LEU A 143 3.95 9.54 6.32
C LEU A 143 2.86 9.29 5.26
N VAL A 144 2.21 10.34 4.79
CA VAL A 144 1.27 10.23 3.66
C VAL A 144 1.99 9.78 2.39
N GLU A 145 3.16 10.34 2.10
CA GLU A 145 3.98 9.93 0.95
C GLU A 145 4.40 8.44 1.03
N ILE A 146 4.89 7.99 2.20
CA ILE A 146 5.25 6.59 2.45
C ILE A 146 4.04 5.68 2.19
N SER A 147 2.86 6.02 2.70
CA SER A 147 1.64 5.24 2.48
C SER A 147 1.23 5.18 1.01
N GLN A 148 1.39 6.27 0.26
CA GLN A 148 1.09 6.30 -1.17
C GLN A 148 2.08 5.50 -2.01
N ILE A 149 3.35 5.45 -1.63
CA ILE A 149 4.35 4.61 -2.31
C ILE A 149 4.08 3.13 -1.98
N ASP A 150 3.82 2.82 -0.72
CA ASP A 150 3.53 1.46 -0.25
C ASP A 150 2.33 0.83 -0.98
N ALA A 151 1.27 1.62 -1.21
CA ALA A 151 0.09 1.17 -1.95
C ALA A 151 0.34 0.84 -3.43
N LYS A 152 1.48 1.26 -4.00
CA LYS A 152 1.87 0.95 -5.39
C LYS A 152 2.71 -0.31 -5.51
N ILE A 153 3.19 -0.85 -4.39
CA ILE A 153 4.02 -2.05 -4.37
C ILE A 153 3.10 -3.27 -4.53
N GLU A 154 3.44 -4.13 -5.49
CA GLU A 154 2.74 -5.40 -5.70
C GLU A 154 3.33 -6.45 -4.73
N HIS A 155 2.80 -6.47 -3.51
CA HIS A 155 3.32 -7.27 -2.39
C HIS A 155 3.35 -8.78 -2.66
N ASP A 156 2.37 -9.29 -3.42
CA ASP A 156 2.25 -10.70 -3.77
C ASP A 156 3.36 -11.17 -4.74
N TYR A 157 4.03 -10.23 -5.41
CA TYR A 157 5.04 -10.48 -6.43
C TYR A 157 6.43 -9.93 -6.05
N LEU A 158 6.68 -9.73 -4.75
CA LEU A 158 8.00 -9.38 -4.26
C LEU A 158 8.95 -10.58 -4.35
N THR A 159 10.16 -10.35 -4.83
CA THR A 159 11.25 -11.31 -4.68
C THR A 159 11.72 -11.38 -3.23
N ASP A 160 12.42 -12.44 -2.84
CA ASP A 160 12.95 -12.58 -1.48
C ASP A 160 13.89 -11.43 -1.10
N GLU A 161 14.69 -10.95 -2.05
CA GLU A 161 15.58 -9.80 -1.86
C GLU A 161 14.79 -8.50 -1.67
N GLN A 162 13.79 -8.25 -2.53
CA GLN A 162 12.92 -7.09 -2.41
C GLN A 162 12.16 -7.07 -1.09
N LYS A 163 11.60 -8.21 -0.69
CA LYS A 163 10.90 -8.36 0.58
C LYS A 163 11.81 -8.08 1.77
N THR A 164 13.03 -8.60 1.74
CA THR A 164 14.04 -8.33 2.79
C THR A 164 14.33 -6.84 2.92
N HIS A 165 14.53 -6.14 1.79
CA HIS A 165 14.75 -4.70 1.80
C HIS A 165 13.53 -3.91 2.28
N TYR A 166 12.34 -4.27 1.81
CA TYR A 166 11.09 -3.65 2.22
C TYR A 166 10.85 -3.79 3.74
N ASP A 167 10.97 -5.01 4.27
CA ASP A 167 10.76 -5.28 5.70
C ASP A 167 11.76 -4.51 6.58
N GLN A 168 13.02 -4.43 6.13
CA GLN A 168 14.05 -3.63 6.81
C GLN A 168 13.69 -2.14 6.81
N ILE A 169 13.27 -1.58 5.67
CA ILE A 169 12.85 -0.18 5.57
C ILE A 169 11.65 0.08 6.49
N ASN A 170 10.66 -0.80 6.50
CA ASN A 170 9.45 -0.64 7.32
C ASN A 170 9.77 -0.62 8.82
N LYS A 171 10.64 -1.53 9.27
CA LYS A 171 11.14 -1.56 10.65
C LYS A 171 11.89 -0.27 11.01
N GLU A 172 12.76 0.21 10.13
CA GLU A 172 13.49 1.46 10.31
C GLU A 172 12.58 2.69 10.34
N CYS A 173 11.55 2.74 9.48
CA CYS A 173 10.54 3.79 9.49
C CYS A 173 9.82 3.83 10.83
N THR A 174 9.33 2.69 11.33
CA THR A 174 8.62 2.60 12.62
C THR A 174 9.48 3.09 13.79
N ALA A 175 10.76 2.69 13.82
CA ALA A 175 11.71 3.17 14.81
C ALA A 175 11.93 4.70 14.69
N CYS A 176 12.08 5.20 13.47
CA CYS A 176 12.29 6.62 13.21
C CYS A 176 11.10 7.48 13.66
N ILE A 177 9.87 7.03 13.40
CA ILE A 177 8.63 7.69 13.85
C ILE A 177 8.63 7.80 15.39
N SER A 178 8.89 6.68 16.07
CA SER A 178 8.91 6.64 17.54
C SER A 178 9.93 7.62 18.12
N ASP A 179 11.13 7.67 17.54
CA ASP A 179 12.17 8.61 17.96
C ASP A 179 11.80 10.08 17.69
N LYS A 180 11.15 10.37 16.56
CA LYS A 180 10.69 11.72 16.23
C LYS A 180 9.61 12.19 17.18
N MET A 181 8.62 11.35 17.47
CA MET A 181 7.56 11.66 18.42
C MET A 181 8.13 11.99 19.81
N ARG A 182 9.05 11.16 20.32
CA ARG A 182 9.73 11.41 21.61
C ARG A 182 10.50 12.72 21.62
N LYS A 183 11.24 13.03 20.54
CA LYS A 183 12.00 14.29 20.42
C LYS A 183 11.09 15.52 20.38
N MET A 184 9.97 15.44 19.66
CA MET A 184 8.99 16.51 19.58
C MET A 184 8.28 16.74 20.90
N GLU A 185 7.87 15.67 21.59
CA GLU A 185 7.29 15.74 22.92
C GLU A 185 8.26 16.37 23.92
N HIS A 186 9.52 15.92 23.94
CA HIS A 186 10.55 16.51 24.80
C HIS A 186 10.75 18.00 24.51
N LYS A 187 10.86 18.40 23.23
CA LYS A 187 10.99 19.81 22.84
C LYS A 187 9.78 20.64 23.28
N SER A 188 8.57 20.10 23.14
CA SER A 188 7.32 20.71 23.61
C SER A 188 7.35 20.90 25.13
N ASN A 189 7.76 19.87 25.88
CA ASN A 189 7.86 19.93 27.34
C ASN A 189 8.96 20.88 27.81
N VAL A 190 10.11 20.97 27.13
CA VAL A 190 11.14 21.99 27.42
C VAL A 190 10.56 23.39 27.26
N ALA A 191 9.87 23.68 26.15
CA ALA A 191 9.26 24.98 25.91
C ALA A 191 8.17 25.31 26.95
N TYR A 192 7.38 24.30 27.35
CA TYR A 192 6.38 24.42 28.41
C TYR A 192 7.01 24.76 29.77
N ASN A 193 8.05 24.02 30.17
CA ASN A 193 8.77 24.25 31.42
C ASN A 193 9.45 25.62 31.47
N LYS A 194 10.02 26.08 30.36
CA LYS A 194 10.59 27.44 30.28
C LYS A 194 9.53 28.51 30.57
N LYS A 195 8.35 28.39 29.96
CA LYS A 195 7.21 29.30 30.24
C LYS A 195 6.75 29.20 31.69
N ALA A 196 6.70 27.98 32.25
CA ALA A 196 6.33 27.77 33.65
C ALA A 196 7.30 28.48 34.61
N VAL A 197 8.62 28.30 34.44
CA VAL A 197 9.65 28.98 35.24
C VAL A 197 9.54 30.50 35.13
N GLU A 198 9.34 31.04 33.93
CA GLU A 198 9.15 32.49 33.73
C GLU A 198 7.91 33.00 34.49
N SER A 199 6.83 32.23 34.49
CA SER A 199 5.59 32.55 35.20
C SER A 199 5.73 32.46 36.73
N TYR A 200 6.41 31.43 37.23
CA TYR A 200 6.71 31.29 38.66
C TYR A 200 7.63 32.42 39.16
N ASN A 201 8.62 32.82 38.36
CA ASN A 201 9.48 33.95 38.67
C ASN A 201 8.69 35.27 38.68
N LYS A 202 7.72 35.42 37.77
CA LYS A 202 6.79 36.57 37.79
C LYS A 202 5.97 36.58 39.07
N ALA A 203 5.40 35.44 39.47
CA ALA A 203 4.66 35.29 40.73
C ALA A 203 5.52 35.71 41.94
N PHE A 204 6.74 35.17 42.01
CA PHE A 204 7.69 35.46 43.07
C PHE A 204 8.02 36.96 43.16
N LYS A 205 8.38 37.58 42.04
CA LYS A 205 8.74 39.01 42.00
C LYS A 205 7.56 39.91 42.35
N MET A 206 6.38 39.63 41.78
CA MET A 206 5.19 40.44 42.05
C MET A 206 4.80 40.35 43.52
N PHE A 207 4.78 39.15 44.11
CA PHE A 207 4.47 38.97 45.52
C PHE A 207 5.50 39.65 46.42
N LYS A 208 6.80 39.41 46.18
CA LYS A 208 7.90 39.96 46.99
C LYS A 208 7.94 41.49 46.97
N ASN A 209 7.58 42.12 45.86
CA ASN A 209 7.62 43.58 45.74
C ASN A 209 6.48 44.28 46.51
N ASP A 210 5.38 43.60 46.81
CA ASP A 210 4.20 44.19 47.46
C ASP A 210 3.44 43.12 48.28
N GLU A 211 4.09 42.60 49.33
CA GLU A 211 3.56 41.49 50.13
C GLU A 211 2.19 41.82 50.76
N GLU A 212 1.98 43.07 51.22
CA GLU A 212 0.72 43.51 51.85
C GLU A 212 -0.45 43.46 50.87
N LYS A 213 -0.27 43.87 49.61
CA LYS A 213 -1.33 43.81 48.60
C LYS A 213 -1.86 42.39 48.40
N TYR A 214 -0.98 41.39 48.40
CA TYR A 214 -1.34 40.00 48.16
C TYR A 214 -1.74 39.24 49.42
N LYS A 215 -1.81 39.90 50.59
CA LYS A 215 -2.59 39.37 51.74
C LYS A 215 -4.09 39.45 51.49
N ASN A 216 -4.53 40.32 50.57
CA ASN A 216 -5.91 40.30 50.09
C ASN A 216 -6.16 39.05 49.22
N GLN A 217 -7.10 38.20 49.62
CA GLN A 217 -7.39 36.92 48.95
C GLN A 217 -7.74 37.05 47.46
N THR A 218 -8.43 38.12 47.04
CA THR A 218 -8.79 38.33 45.63
C THR A 218 -7.55 38.64 44.79
N GLN A 219 -6.65 39.48 45.30
CA GLN A 219 -5.39 39.80 44.63
C GLN A 219 -4.45 38.59 44.61
N LEU A 220 -4.40 37.83 45.71
CA LEU A 220 -3.64 36.59 45.80
C LEU A 220 -4.12 35.58 44.76
N PHE A 221 -5.44 35.32 44.71
CA PHE A 221 -6.04 34.40 43.75
C PHE A 221 -5.72 34.79 42.31
N SER A 222 -5.89 36.07 41.96
CA SER A 222 -5.58 36.56 40.61
C SER A 222 -4.11 36.34 40.24
N LEU A 223 -3.20 36.53 41.19
CA LEU A 223 -1.77 36.29 40.96
C LEU A 223 -1.50 34.80 40.75
N VAL A 224 -1.87 33.96 41.72
CA VAL A 224 -1.46 32.54 41.73
C VAL A 224 -2.20 31.70 40.69
N SER A 225 -3.46 32.00 40.38
CA SER A 225 -4.23 31.27 39.35
C SER A 225 -3.68 31.48 37.93
N SER A 226 -3.20 32.68 37.62
CA SER A 226 -2.64 33.02 36.30
C SER A 226 -1.15 32.72 36.17
N THR A 227 -0.49 32.36 37.28
CA THR A 227 0.95 32.09 37.29
C THR A 227 1.28 30.73 37.91
N LEU A 228 1.24 30.64 39.24
CA LEU A 228 1.68 29.48 40.01
C LEU A 228 0.89 28.20 39.69
N PHE A 229 -0.43 28.30 39.55
CA PHE A 229 -1.33 27.17 39.32
C PHE A 229 -1.85 27.09 37.88
N ALA A 230 -1.22 27.80 36.94
CA ALA A 230 -1.61 27.81 35.53
C ALA A 230 -1.02 26.64 34.71
N TYR A 231 -0.23 25.77 35.35
CA TYR A 231 0.53 24.71 34.69
C TYR A 231 0.25 23.36 35.33
N ASP A 232 -0.04 22.35 34.51
CA ASP A 232 -0.11 20.95 34.88
C ASP A 232 1.26 20.41 35.33
N ALA A 233 1.29 19.87 36.55
CA ALA A 233 2.47 19.31 37.20
C ALA A 233 3.00 18.04 36.51
N ALA A 234 2.14 17.26 35.83
CA ALA A 234 2.55 16.03 35.16
C ALA A 234 3.52 16.27 33.99
N ARG A 235 3.53 17.50 33.45
CA ARG A 235 4.41 17.92 32.35
C ARG A 235 5.67 18.66 32.80
N LEU A 236 5.81 18.91 34.10
CA LEU A 236 6.94 19.66 34.64
C LEU A 236 8.14 18.74 34.87
N PHE A 237 9.33 19.25 34.55
CA PHE A 237 10.58 18.61 34.93
C PHE A 237 10.86 18.82 36.41
N ASN A 238 11.65 17.92 37.00
CA ASN A 238 11.97 17.95 38.43
C ASN A 238 12.59 19.30 38.86
N GLU A 239 13.45 19.89 38.05
CA GLU A 239 14.08 21.19 38.32
C GLU A 239 13.04 22.32 38.36
N THR A 240 12.04 22.25 37.47
CA THR A 240 10.95 23.23 37.43
C THR A 240 10.01 23.05 38.63
N LEU A 241 9.74 21.80 39.04
CA LEU A 241 8.99 21.48 40.25
C LEU A 241 9.70 21.97 41.52
N ILE A 242 11.01 21.83 41.60
CA ILE A 242 11.80 22.37 42.72
C ILE A 242 11.66 23.89 42.80
N TYR A 243 11.75 24.59 41.67
CA TYR A 243 11.57 26.04 41.64
C TYR A 243 10.13 26.45 42.00
N TYR A 244 9.12 25.75 41.47
CA TYR A 244 7.73 25.92 41.87
C TYR A 244 7.56 25.80 43.38
N ASN A 245 8.09 24.73 44.00
CA ASN A 245 7.99 24.48 45.43
C ASN A 245 8.68 25.57 46.26
N HIS A 246 9.82 26.10 45.79
CA HIS A 246 10.48 27.22 46.41
C HIS A 246 9.60 28.48 46.41
N VAL A 247 9.01 28.84 45.26
CA VAL A 247 8.12 30.01 45.15
C VAL A 247 6.85 29.82 45.98
N TYR A 248 6.22 28.64 45.89
CA TYR A 248 5.04 28.31 46.70
C TYR A 248 5.33 28.44 48.19
N SER A 249 6.42 27.85 48.67
CA SER A 249 6.80 27.88 50.10
C SER A 249 7.12 29.29 50.58
N TYR A 250 7.76 30.12 49.73
CA TYR A 250 8.02 31.52 50.05
C TYR A 250 6.71 32.29 50.26
N ILE A 251 5.77 32.18 49.32
CA ILE A 251 4.46 32.85 49.42
C ILE A 251 3.70 32.32 50.64
N PHE A 252 3.61 31.00 50.79
CA PHE A 252 2.90 30.35 51.90
C PHE A 252 3.44 30.77 53.27
N GLY A 253 4.77 30.89 53.40
CA GLY A 253 5.43 31.30 54.65
C GLY A 253 5.20 32.77 55.04
N LYS A 254 4.74 33.62 54.11
CA LYS A 254 4.47 35.05 54.33
C LYS A 254 2.99 35.38 54.57
N LEU A 255 2.11 34.42 54.36
CA LEU A 255 0.68 34.55 54.60
C LEU A 255 0.32 34.24 56.06
N ASP A 256 -0.79 34.81 56.51
CA ASP A 256 -1.47 34.42 57.75
C ASP A 256 -2.22 33.08 57.57
N ASP A 257 -2.83 32.57 58.64
CA ASP A 257 -3.45 31.23 58.60
C ASP A 257 -4.66 31.18 57.66
N ASP A 258 -5.45 32.26 57.56
CA ASP A 258 -6.54 32.39 56.60
C ASP A 258 -6.03 32.45 55.16
N GLY A 259 -4.93 33.17 54.90
CA GLY A 259 -4.28 33.24 53.59
C GLY A 259 -3.68 31.90 53.15
N LYS A 260 -3.07 31.14 54.07
CA LYS A 260 -2.55 29.78 53.81
C LYS A 260 -3.67 28.81 53.44
N LEU A 261 -4.79 28.87 54.15
CA LEU A 261 -5.97 28.07 53.85
C LEU A 261 -6.54 28.41 52.47
N ALA A 262 -6.63 29.71 52.15
CA ALA A 262 -7.05 30.18 50.84
C ALA A 262 -6.11 29.71 49.71
N LEU A 263 -4.79 29.83 49.90
CA LEU A 263 -3.81 29.40 48.89
C LEU A 263 -3.88 27.90 48.60
N THR A 264 -4.06 27.08 49.64
CA THR A 264 -4.25 25.62 49.49
C THR A 264 -5.52 25.30 48.72
N ARG A 265 -6.62 26.01 49.02
CA ARG A 265 -7.88 25.86 48.29
C ARG A 265 -7.74 26.26 46.82
N PHE A 266 -7.05 27.37 46.53
CA PHE A 266 -6.81 27.84 45.16
C PHE A 266 -6.00 26.84 44.33
N SER A 267 -5.02 26.17 44.93
CA SER A 267 -4.25 25.10 44.29
C SER A 267 -5.17 23.99 43.78
N ILE A 268 -6.06 23.48 44.63
CA ILE A 268 -7.02 22.41 44.28
C ILE A 268 -8.02 22.87 43.21
N GLU A 269 -8.54 24.10 43.33
CA GLU A 269 -9.51 24.65 42.38
C GLU A 269 -8.90 24.85 40.99
N CYS A 270 -7.64 25.26 40.89
CA CYS A 270 -6.95 25.45 39.62
C CYS A 270 -6.51 24.13 39.00
N GLU A 271 -6.05 23.16 39.81
CA GLU A 271 -5.68 21.83 39.32
C GLU A 271 -6.86 21.10 38.67
N ARG A 272 -8.07 21.24 39.24
CA ARG A 272 -9.31 20.68 38.65
C ARG A 272 -9.69 21.28 37.29
N LYS A 273 -9.25 22.51 36.99
CA LYS A 273 -9.53 23.17 35.70
C LYS A 273 -8.55 22.79 34.59
N LEU A 274 -7.41 22.20 34.96
CA LEU A 274 -6.35 21.80 34.03
C LEU A 274 -6.48 20.32 33.58
N ARG A 275 -7.31 19.52 34.26
CA ARG A 275 -7.70 18.16 33.87
C ARG A 275 -8.93 18.18 33.00
#